data_AF-A0A6G1SMT3-F1
#
_entry.id   AF-A0A6G1SMT3-F1
#
_cell.length_a   1.000
_cell.length_b   1.000
_cell.length_c   1.000
_cell.angle_alpha   90.00
_cell.angle_beta   90.00
_cell.angle_gamma   90.00
#
_symmetry.space_group_name_H-M   'P 1'
#
loop_
_entity.id
_entity.type
_entity.pdbx_description
1 polymer ?
#
loop_
_entity_poly.entity_id
_entity_poly.type
_entity_poly.pdbx_seq_one_letter_code
_entity_poly.pdbx_strand_id
1 'polypeptide(L)'
;GWLFGGSASYDTSTNKVTNTALAFGHTTPQYTLHSFVVNSSDFGASLYNKVSRNVEIGAQLGWKVGGNGADYALASKYSPSNDLTLRAKVDNKSVIAFAG
;
A
#
# COMPACT_ATOMS: atom_id res chain seq x y z
N GLY A 1 -12.88 -3.53 11.05
CA GLY A 1 -12.12 -4.49 11.86
C GLY A 1 -10.67 -4.10 11.84
N TRP A 2 -10.03 -4.07 13.00
CA TRP A 2 -8.58 -3.84 13.08
C TRP A 2 -7.83 -5.14 12.80
N LEU A 3 -6.75 -5.03 12.06
CA LEU A 3 -5.85 -6.10 11.67
C LEU A 3 -4.48 -5.76 12.22
N PHE A 4 -3.85 -6.71 12.90
CA PHE A 4 -2.47 -6.59 13.36
C PHE A 4 -1.76 -7.87 12.96
N GLY A 5 -0.56 -7.72 12.42
CA GLY A 5 0.25 -8.83 11.93
C GLY A 5 1.72 -8.54 12.15
N GLY A 6 2.49 -9.59 12.39
CA GLY A 6 3.93 -9.51 12.46
C GLY A 6 4.53 -10.72 11.77
N SER A 7 5.63 -10.51 11.06
CA SER A 7 6.43 -11.58 10.51
C SER A 7 7.89 -11.38 10.89
N ALA A 8 8.57 -12.48 11.17
CA ALA A 8 10.00 -12.49 11.39
C ALA A 8 10.60 -13.61 10.55
N SER A 9 11.72 -13.34 9.90
CA SER A 9 12.48 -14.29 9.10
C SER A 9 13.85 -14.50 9.73
N TYR A 10 14.23 -15.77 9.87
CA TYR A 10 15.51 -16.19 10.44
C TYR A 10 16.29 -16.97 9.39
N ASP A 11 17.54 -16.57 9.20
CA ASP A 11 18.46 -17.27 8.32
C ASP A 11 19.30 -18.25 9.15
N THR A 12 19.07 -19.54 8.92
CA THR A 12 19.77 -20.64 9.60
C THR A 12 21.21 -20.80 9.14
N SER A 13 21.60 -20.24 7.99
CA SER A 13 22.99 -20.26 7.51
C SER A 13 23.86 -19.25 8.24
N THR A 14 23.30 -18.09 8.59
CA THR A 14 24.01 -17.00 9.27
C THR A 14 23.68 -16.91 10.76
N ASN A 15 22.76 -17.75 11.25
CA ASN A 15 22.22 -17.75 12.62
C ASN A 15 21.65 -16.40 13.07
N LYS A 16 21.14 -15.58 12.14
CA LYS A 16 20.67 -14.22 12.40
C LYS A 16 19.21 -14.05 11.98
N VAL A 17 18.48 -13.24 12.74
CA VAL A 17 17.17 -12.73 12.31
C VAL A 17 17.44 -11.72 11.19
N THR A 18 17.04 -12.07 9.98
CA THR A 18 17.31 -11.32 8.76
C THR A 18 16.22 -10.30 8.45
N ASN A 19 14.99 -10.54 8.90
CA ASN A 19 13.88 -9.65 8.59
C ASN A 19 12.85 -9.63 9.72
N THR A 20 12.36 -8.45 10.12
CA THR A 20 11.25 -8.28 11.04
C THR A 20 10.28 -7.27 10.44
N ALA A 21 9.03 -7.65 10.24
CA ALA A 21 7.98 -6.78 9.75
C ALA A 21 6.81 -6.76 10.73
N LEU A 22 6.26 -5.58 10.94
CA LEU A 22 5.02 -5.36 11.69
C LEU A 22 4.05 -4.64 10.78
N ALA A 23 2.80 -5.09 10.75
CA ALA A 23 1.74 -4.52 9.97
C ALA A 23 0.52 -4.28 10.86
N PHE A 24 -0.11 -3.12 10.68
CA PHE A 24 -1.36 -2.76 11.31
C PHE A 24 -2.28 -2.18 10.26
N GLY A 25 -3.55 -2.55 10.29
CA GLY A 25 -4.54 -2.11 9.32
C GLY A 25 -5.91 -1.98 9.94
N HIS A 26 -6.76 -1.20 9.29
CA HIS A 26 -8.16 -1.08 9.63
C HIS A 26 -8.98 -1.27 8.36
N THR A 27 -9.71 -2.38 8.28
CA THR A 27 -10.55 -2.73 7.13
C THR A 27 -12.02 -2.54 7.48
N THR A 28 -12.72 -1.76 6.70
CA THR A 28 -14.17 -1.63 6.69
C THR A 28 -14.70 -1.98 5.30
N PRO A 29 -16.01 -2.17 5.12
CA PRO A 29 -16.58 -2.47 3.80
C PRO A 29 -16.33 -1.36 2.76
N GLN A 30 -16.14 -0.12 3.21
CA GLN A 30 -15.92 1.04 2.33
C GLN A 30 -14.45 1.43 2.24
N TYR A 31 -13.67 1.34 3.31
CA TYR A 31 -12.27 1.74 3.28
C TYR A 31 -11.36 0.75 4.00
N THR A 32 -10.14 0.61 3.50
CA THR A 32 -9.08 -0.18 4.10
C THR A 32 -7.86 0.70 4.29
N LEU A 33 -7.51 0.96 5.53
CA LEU A 33 -6.23 1.52 5.91
C LEU A 33 -5.26 0.38 6.19
N HIS A 34 -4.05 0.46 5.69
CA HIS A 34 -2.98 -0.47 5.99
C HIS A 34 -1.70 0.31 6.24
N SER A 35 -0.89 -0.13 7.18
CA SER A 35 0.36 0.52 7.55
C SER A 35 1.31 -0.56 8.04
N PHE A 36 2.58 -0.46 7.66
CA PHE A 36 3.56 -1.47 7.97
C PHE A 36 4.94 -0.86 8.15
N VAL A 37 5.76 -1.55 8.92
CA VAL A 37 7.16 -1.23 9.17
C VAL A 37 7.97 -2.49 9.00
N VAL A 38 9.09 -2.38 8.29
CA VAL A 38 10.04 -3.47 8.04
C VAL A 38 11.42 -3.03 8.51
N ASN A 39 12.06 -3.88 9.30
CA ASN A 39 13.41 -3.71 9.84
C ASN A 39 13.65 -2.33 10.47
N SER A 40 12.61 -1.75 11.06
CA SER A 40 12.60 -0.40 11.66
C SER A 40 13.13 0.72 10.75
N SER A 41 13.22 0.48 9.45
CA SER A 41 13.88 1.36 8.49
C SER A 41 12.98 1.65 7.29
N ASP A 42 12.16 0.69 6.86
CA ASP A 42 11.19 0.89 5.78
C ASP A 42 9.79 1.02 6.39
N PHE A 43 9.16 2.17 6.19
CA PHE A 43 7.80 2.45 6.64
C PHE A 43 6.90 2.59 5.43
N GLY A 44 5.68 2.10 5.53
CA GLY A 44 4.69 2.19 4.47
C GLY A 44 3.28 2.32 5.01
N ALA A 45 2.43 2.99 4.26
CA ALA A 45 1.01 3.11 4.50
C ALA A 45 0.25 3.09 3.18
N SER A 46 -0.92 2.47 3.18
CA SER A 46 -1.87 2.56 2.07
C SER A 46 -3.27 2.81 2.59
N LEU A 47 -4.01 3.60 1.85
CA LEU A 47 -5.41 3.89 2.09
C LEU A 47 -6.18 3.52 0.83
N TYR A 48 -7.04 2.55 0.95
CA TYR A 48 -8.01 2.19 -0.07
C TYR A 48 -9.39 2.69 0.37
N ASN A 49 -10.11 3.35 -0.52
CA ASN A 49 -11.45 3.83 -0.26
C ASN A 49 -12.36 3.59 -1.47
N LYS A 50 -13.41 2.81 -1.25
CA LYS A 50 -14.48 2.51 -2.18
C LYS A 50 -15.61 3.53 -1.97
N VAL A 51 -15.51 4.63 -2.71
CA VAL A 51 -16.50 5.73 -2.66
C VAL A 51 -17.87 5.26 -3.16
N SER A 52 -17.88 4.40 -4.18
CA SER A 52 -19.10 3.82 -4.75
C SER A 52 -18.84 2.42 -5.30
N ARG A 53 -19.88 1.71 -5.76
CA ARG A 53 -19.71 0.40 -6.43
C ARG A 53 -18.80 0.47 -7.65
N ASN A 54 -18.79 1.63 -8.31
CA ASN A 54 -18.15 1.88 -9.58
C ASN A 54 -16.90 2.78 -9.46
N VAL A 55 -16.61 3.31 -8.27
CA VAL A 55 -15.51 4.25 -8.04
C VAL A 55 -14.70 3.79 -6.83
N GLU A 56 -13.44 3.47 -7.08
CA GLU A 56 -12.47 3.07 -6.06
C GLU A 56 -11.28 4.02 -6.14
N ILE A 57 -10.83 4.54 -5.01
CA ILE A 57 -9.63 5.36 -4.90
C ILE A 57 -8.65 4.68 -3.97
N GLY A 58 -7.37 4.83 -4.25
CA GLY A 58 -6.27 4.27 -3.48
C GLY A 58 -5.17 5.31 -3.34
N ALA A 59 -4.53 5.33 -2.19
CA ALA A 59 -3.30 6.06 -1.95
C ALA A 59 -2.30 5.11 -1.32
N GLN A 60 -1.04 5.24 -1.67
CA GLN A 60 0.07 4.56 -1.02
C GLN A 60 1.15 5.58 -0.73
N LEU A 61 1.79 5.45 0.42
CA LEU A 61 2.92 6.23 0.88
C LEU A 61 3.94 5.25 1.43
N GLY A 62 5.21 5.44 1.11
CA GLY A 62 6.32 4.67 1.65
C GLY A 62 7.52 5.56 1.81
N TRP A 63 8.23 5.43 2.92
CA TRP A 63 9.48 6.14 3.13
C TRP A 63 10.48 5.25 3.84
N LYS A 64 11.76 5.47 3.54
CA LYS A 64 12.86 4.75 4.15
C LYS A 64 13.67 5.70 5.02
N VAL A 65 13.97 5.29 6.25
CA VAL A 65 14.86 6.00 7.16
C VAL A 65 16.27 6.02 6.56
N GLY A 66 16.81 7.21 6.33
CA GLY A 66 18.09 7.41 5.63
C GLY A 66 17.99 7.39 4.10
N GLY A 67 16.78 7.26 3.54
CA GLY A 67 16.52 7.42 2.11
C GLY A 67 16.32 8.88 1.71
N ASN A 68 16.41 9.15 0.40
CA ASN A 68 16.37 10.51 -0.16
C ASN A 68 14.95 10.94 -0.59
N GLY A 69 13.94 10.63 0.21
CA GLY A 69 12.54 11.04 -0.04
C GLY A 69 11.49 10.03 0.42
N ALA A 70 10.23 10.37 0.16
CA ALA A 70 9.07 9.50 0.34
C ALA A 70 8.47 9.17 -1.02
N ASP A 71 8.22 7.90 -1.29
CA ASP A 71 7.47 7.44 -2.45
C ASP A 71 5.98 7.52 -2.13
N TYR A 72 5.21 8.14 -3.02
CA TYR A 72 3.76 8.19 -2.90
C TYR A 72 3.11 7.89 -4.23
N ALA A 73 1.99 7.19 -4.17
CA ALA A 73 1.18 6.89 -5.33
C ALA A 73 -0.29 7.12 -5.03
N LEU A 74 -1.00 7.72 -5.97
CA LEU A 74 -2.44 7.91 -5.95
C LEU A 74 -3.03 7.12 -7.12
N ALA A 75 -4.02 6.30 -6.85
CA ALA A 75 -4.72 5.52 -7.84
C ALA A 75 -6.22 5.80 -7.77
N SER A 76 -6.87 5.83 -8.91
CA SER A 76 -8.32 5.83 -9.01
C SER A 76 -8.75 4.82 -10.06
N LYS A 77 -9.86 4.18 -9.81
CA LYS A 77 -10.49 3.21 -10.68
C LYS A 77 -11.95 3.58 -10.83
N TYR A 78 -12.37 3.68 -12.08
CA TYR A 78 -13.73 3.98 -12.48
C TYR A 78 -14.25 2.87 -13.40
N SER A 79 -15.22 2.12 -12.91
CA SER A 79 -15.87 1.01 -13.60
C SER A 79 -17.37 1.31 -13.77
N PRO A 80 -17.77 2.11 -14.77
CA PRO A 80 -19.18 2.44 -15.02
C PRO A 80 -20.00 1.21 -15.44
N SER A 81 -19.37 0.26 -16.14
CA SER A 81 -19.95 -0.97 -16.67
C SER A 81 -19.01 -2.15 -16.40
N ASN A 82 -19.49 -3.39 -16.46
CA ASN A 82 -18.65 -4.57 -16.24
C ASN A 82 -17.55 -4.71 -17.32
N ASP A 83 -17.78 -4.13 -18.50
CA ASP A 83 -16.89 -4.21 -19.67
C ASP A 83 -15.90 -3.05 -19.79
N LEU A 84 -16.03 -2.01 -18.96
CA LEU A 84 -15.17 -0.83 -19.02
C LEU A 84 -14.61 -0.51 -17.64
N THR A 85 -13.29 -0.56 -17.50
CA THR A 85 -12.61 -0.21 -16.25
C THR A 85 -11.46 0.73 -16.53
N LEU A 86 -11.70 2.01 -16.29
CA LEU A 86 -10.67 3.03 -16.35
C LEU A 86 -9.86 3.02 -15.06
N ARG A 87 -8.56 2.87 -15.15
CA ARG A 87 -7.62 2.99 -14.03
C ARG A 87 -6.67 4.12 -14.33
N ALA A 88 -6.53 5.04 -13.39
CA ALA A 88 -5.51 6.07 -13.40
C ALA A 88 -4.61 5.85 -12.19
N LYS A 89 -3.30 5.89 -12.39
CA LYS A 89 -2.31 5.91 -11.30
C LYS A 89 -1.35 7.07 -11.54
N VAL A 90 -1.08 7.82 -10.49
CA VAL A 90 -0.07 8.88 -10.42
C VAL A 90 0.94 8.49 -9.35
N ASP A 91 2.23 8.64 -9.65
CA ASP A 91 3.33 8.31 -8.74
C ASP A 91 4.23 9.54 -8.50
N ASN A 92 5.06 9.54 -7.45
CA ASN A 92 6.01 10.61 -7.11
C ASN A 92 6.99 10.91 -8.26
N LYS A 93 7.20 9.93 -9.16
CA LYS A 93 8.02 10.08 -10.35
C LYS A 93 7.33 10.80 -11.52
N SER A 94 6.19 11.46 -11.25
CA SER A 94 5.33 12.11 -12.27
C SER A 94 4.86 11.16 -13.38
N VAL A 95 4.87 9.85 -13.11
CA VAL A 95 4.37 8.84 -14.04
C VAL A 95 2.86 8.77 -13.87
N ILE A 96 2.16 9.06 -14.96
CA ILE A 96 0.71 8.91 -15.04
C ILE A 96 0.42 7.72 -15.95
N ALA A 97 -0.19 6.67 -15.40
CA ALA A 97 -0.58 5.49 -16.14
C ALA A 97 -2.11 5.46 -16.27
N PHE A 98 -2.59 5.28 -17.50
CA PHE A 98 -4.00 5.09 -17.82
C PHE A 98 -4.19 3.72 -18.45
N ALA A 99 -5.17 2.94 -17.98
CA ALA A 99 -5.54 1.65 -18.56
C ALA A 99 -7.06 1.56 -18.66
N GLY A 100 -7.58 1.17 -19.83
CA GLY A 100 -9.00 0.92 -20.11
C GLY A 100 -9.41 -0.54 -19.98
#